data_AF-A0A6L7MIG4-F1
#
_entry.id   AF-A0A6L7MIG4-F1
#
_cell.length_a   1.000
_cell.length_b   1.000
_cell.length_c   1.000
_cell.angle_alpha   90.00
_cell.angle_beta   90.00
_cell.angle_gamma   90.00
#
_symmetry.space_group_name_H-M   'P 1'
#
loop_
_entity.id
_entity.type
_entity.pdbx_description
1 polymer ?
#
loop_
_entity_poly.entity_id
_entity_poly.type
_entity_poly.pdbx_seq_one_letter_code
_entity_poly.pdbx_strand_id
1 'polypeptide(L)'
;MTDTMSLTELFDMFEDDELAEAWFISIRWPDGLRCAFCSGERVGERGNHPTQRFHCYDCMRYYSAKTNSVIHGSKLSYRQWVVGLYLFWINNEGLDSFQLMAELGVTQKTAWYMTQRIRLALSQESLERFAGPVEVDESFFGGWAKNQPFERRQRLKMIPVIGMVDRESGLVRAQVIARRDKETLQGFVHEYTLPSAVVYTDEAAGYKGMDREHISINHKGGEYGPTNQIESFWSDPKRGFKSPYRKFSHKHLQLYMNEYVARRNLRDLPTLEKMASVVRSGSGKRITYRELAVGDPYPPKQKEQTKRPEPVENPFIAQFKGFDTLRKVIAGVVIMRWMIQTTEGEQMVIDLSEKDALLTAEKLSQELGETIDVQLPSVVEWSATE
;
A
#
# COMPACT_ATOMS: atom_id res chain seq x y z
N MET A 1 25.07 -8.55 9.08
CA MET A 1 23.60 -8.55 9.23
C MET A 1 23.22 -7.19 9.74
N THR A 2 22.34 -6.47 9.05
CA THR A 2 21.80 -5.21 9.56
C THR A 2 20.98 -5.49 10.81
N ASP A 3 21.17 -4.68 11.84
CA ASP A 3 20.51 -4.85 13.12
C ASP A 3 19.00 -4.73 12.94
N THR A 4 18.32 -5.87 12.96
CA THR A 4 16.89 -5.99 12.69
C THR A 4 16.19 -6.08 14.02
N MET A 5 15.64 -4.94 14.46
CA MET A 5 14.79 -4.88 15.65
C MET A 5 13.67 -5.92 15.53
N SER A 6 13.43 -6.65 16.61
CA SER A 6 12.35 -7.60 16.75
C SER A 6 11.04 -6.92 17.14
N LEU A 7 9.93 -7.66 17.02
CA LEU A 7 8.61 -7.16 17.43
C LEU A 7 8.52 -6.95 18.95
N THR A 8 9.20 -7.80 19.72
CA THR A 8 9.24 -7.68 21.19
C THR A 8 9.98 -6.41 21.60
N GLU A 9 11.17 -6.17 21.05
CA GLU A 9 11.94 -4.94 21.31
C GLU A 9 11.17 -3.68 20.91
N LEU A 10 10.41 -3.74 19.80
CA LEU A 10 9.51 -2.65 19.41
C LEU A 10 8.47 -2.37 20.49
N PHE A 11 7.80 -3.39 21.02
CA PHE A 11 6.76 -3.20 22.03
C PHE A 11 7.31 -2.77 23.39
N ASP A 12 8.51 -3.23 23.75
CA ASP A 12 9.20 -2.78 24.96
C ASP A 12 9.62 -1.31 24.85
N MET A 13 10.10 -0.89 23.67
CA MET A 13 10.52 0.50 23.43
C MET A 13 9.33 1.47 23.32
N PHE A 14 8.17 0.97 22.86
CA PHE A 14 6.95 1.74 22.65
C PHE A 14 5.80 1.14 23.46
N GLU A 15 5.98 1.11 24.79
CA GLU A 15 5.02 0.55 25.74
C GLU A 15 3.68 1.28 25.72
N ASP A 16 3.71 2.61 25.56
CA ASP A 16 2.54 3.50 25.53
C ASP A 16 2.57 4.49 24.34
N ASP A 17 1.51 5.30 24.22
CA ASP A 17 1.41 6.28 23.12
C ASP A 17 2.26 7.52 23.40
N GLU A 18 2.56 7.84 24.66
CA GLU A 18 3.42 8.95 25.07
C GLU A 18 4.87 8.75 24.61
N LEU A 19 5.44 7.55 24.81
CA LEU A 19 6.79 7.20 24.35
C LEU A 19 6.88 7.22 22.82
N ALA A 20 5.84 6.71 22.14
CA ALA A 20 5.76 6.80 20.69
C ALA A 20 5.70 8.27 20.22
N GLU A 21 4.89 9.11 20.85
CA GLU A 21 4.83 10.55 20.54
C GLU A 21 6.19 11.23 20.76
N ALA A 22 6.85 10.96 21.89
CA ALA A 22 8.16 11.50 22.21
C ALA A 22 9.21 11.13 21.16
N TRP A 23 9.19 9.89 20.67
CA TRP A 23 10.04 9.46 19.56
C TRP A 23 9.76 10.25 18.28
N PHE A 24 8.49 10.42 17.89
CA PHE A 24 8.13 11.26 16.73
C PHE A 24 8.63 12.71 16.89
N ILE A 25 8.49 13.30 18.08
CA ILE A 25 8.98 14.65 18.38
C ILE A 25 10.50 14.72 18.20
N SER A 26 11.24 13.76 18.75
CA SER A 26 12.71 13.72 18.68
C SER A 26 13.24 13.65 17.25
N ILE A 27 12.57 12.91 16.35
CA ILE A 27 12.99 12.81 14.95
C ILE A 27 12.63 14.06 14.16
N ARG A 28 11.47 14.68 14.45
CA ARG A 28 11.02 15.88 13.71
C ARG A 28 11.78 17.13 14.13
N TRP A 29 12.22 17.19 15.38
CA TRP A 29 12.80 18.37 16.00
C TRP A 29 14.02 18.01 16.85
N PRO A 30 15.12 17.55 16.23
CA PRO A 30 16.32 17.13 16.93
C PRO A 30 16.96 18.26 17.74
N ASP A 31 16.87 19.50 17.22
CA ASP A 31 17.44 20.70 17.85
C ASP A 31 16.43 21.48 18.71
N GLY A 32 15.34 20.82 19.14
CA GLY A 32 14.28 21.41 19.94
C GLY A 32 13.01 21.75 19.16
N LEU A 33 11.89 21.76 19.88
CA LEU A 33 10.54 21.90 19.35
C LEU A 33 10.38 23.19 18.52
N ARG A 34 9.88 23.06 17.29
CA ARG A 34 9.57 24.20 16.40
C ARG A 34 8.12 24.17 15.94
N CYS A 35 7.57 25.33 15.60
CA CYS A 35 6.22 25.42 15.07
C CYS A 35 6.08 24.66 13.74
N ALA A 36 5.13 23.72 13.66
CA ALA A 36 4.85 22.98 12.44
C ALA A 36 4.30 23.82 11.25
N PHE A 37 3.94 25.09 11.49
CA PHE A 37 3.40 26.00 10.48
C PHE A 37 4.37 27.09 10.02
N CYS A 38 5.10 27.71 10.95
CA CYS A 38 5.96 28.87 10.65
C CYS A 38 7.43 28.65 11.03
N SER A 39 7.78 27.47 11.55
CA SER A 39 9.13 27.13 12.03
C SER A 39 9.67 27.98 13.19
N GLY A 40 8.85 28.88 13.75
CA GLY A 40 9.19 29.69 14.92
C GLY A 40 9.52 28.86 16.17
N GLU A 41 10.41 29.40 16.99
CA GLU A 41 10.97 28.77 18.19
C GLU A 41 10.18 29.10 19.46
N ARG A 42 9.35 30.15 19.44
CA ARG A 42 8.53 30.52 20.59
C ARG A 42 7.31 29.61 20.66
N VAL A 43 7.50 28.44 21.25
CA VAL A 43 6.49 27.38 21.37
C VAL A 43 6.29 27.01 22.84
N GLY A 44 5.05 26.72 23.22
CA GLY A 44 4.70 26.24 24.56
C GLY A 44 3.85 24.98 24.49
N GLU A 45 4.00 24.10 25.49
CA GLU A 45 3.13 22.94 25.68
C GLU A 45 1.89 23.33 26.47
N ARG A 46 0.71 22.86 26.05
CA ARG A 46 -0.57 23.20 26.68
C ARG A 46 -1.27 21.99 27.31
N GLY A 47 -0.50 21.11 27.94
CA GLY A 47 -0.98 19.86 28.52
C GLY A 47 -1.35 18.81 27.46
N ASN A 48 -2.15 17.82 27.86
CA ASN A 48 -2.30 16.56 27.11
C ASN A 48 -3.37 16.60 26.00
N HIS A 49 -3.59 17.73 25.32
CA HIS A 49 -4.60 17.77 24.25
C HIS A 49 -4.10 17.03 22.98
N PRO A 50 -4.75 15.95 22.52
CA PRO A 50 -4.18 15.05 21.49
C PRO A 50 -3.86 15.71 20.14
N THR A 51 -4.57 16.79 19.79
CA THR A 51 -4.42 17.50 18.50
C THR A 51 -3.93 18.93 18.64
N GLN A 52 -3.77 19.43 19.86
CA GLN A 52 -3.44 20.84 20.17
C GLN A 52 -2.43 20.92 21.33
N ARG A 53 -1.53 19.95 21.41
CA ARG A 53 -0.51 19.81 22.46
C ARG A 53 0.42 21.02 22.51
N PHE A 54 0.73 21.61 21.36
CA PHE A 54 1.68 22.71 21.23
C PHE A 54 0.98 23.98 20.77
N HIS A 55 1.40 25.13 21.30
CA HIS A 55 0.97 26.46 20.90
C HIS A 55 2.17 27.29 20.46
N CYS A 56 2.11 27.86 19.26
CA CYS A 56 3.14 28.77 18.78
C CYS A 56 2.76 30.23 19.05
N TYR A 57 3.64 30.98 19.69
CA TYR A 57 3.43 32.39 20.02
C TYR A 57 3.79 33.36 18.88
N ASP A 58 4.40 32.86 17.79
CA ASP A 58 4.68 33.66 16.59
C ASP A 58 3.48 33.72 15.65
N CYS A 59 2.87 32.57 15.35
CA CYS A 59 1.71 32.51 14.45
C CYS A 59 0.37 32.26 15.16
N MET A 60 0.37 32.14 16.49
CA MET A 60 -0.82 31.95 17.34
C MET A 60 -1.63 30.69 17.00
N ARG A 61 -0.99 29.66 16.42
CA ARG A 61 -1.65 28.41 16.02
C ARG A 61 -1.32 27.28 16.98
N TYR A 62 -2.33 26.43 17.19
CA TYR A 62 -2.20 25.16 17.89
C TYR A 62 -1.83 24.03 16.95
N TYR A 63 -0.99 23.10 17.41
CA TYR A 63 -0.54 21.95 16.64
C TYR A 63 -0.17 20.75 17.52
N SER A 64 0.12 19.61 16.90
CA SER A 64 0.71 18.42 17.54
C SER A 64 1.88 17.90 16.72
N ALA A 65 2.55 16.85 17.19
CA ALA A 65 3.61 16.19 16.44
C ALA A 65 3.11 15.55 15.13
N LYS A 66 1.79 15.43 14.92
CA LYS A 66 1.20 15.02 13.62
C LYS A 66 1.06 16.18 12.64
N THR A 67 0.98 17.41 13.10
CA THR A 67 0.70 18.57 12.24
C THR A 67 1.78 18.77 11.19
N ASN A 68 1.36 19.15 9.98
CA ASN A 68 2.20 19.32 8.80
C ASN A 68 3.20 18.17 8.57
N SER A 69 2.69 16.93 8.56
CA SER A 69 3.49 15.73 8.30
C SER A 69 2.68 14.67 7.56
N VAL A 70 3.35 13.62 7.10
CA VAL A 70 2.70 12.44 6.52
C VAL A 70 1.76 11.74 7.47
N ILE A 71 1.70 12.06 8.77
CA ILE A 71 0.70 11.51 9.71
C ILE A 71 -0.36 12.53 10.16
N HIS A 72 -0.35 13.74 9.60
CA HIS A 72 -1.34 14.81 9.83
C HIS A 72 -2.79 14.35 9.74
N GLY A 73 -3.60 14.69 10.74
CA GLY A 73 -5.03 14.42 10.74
C GLY A 73 -5.38 12.92 10.80
N SER A 74 -4.40 12.06 11.07
CA SER A 74 -4.66 10.66 11.38
C SER A 74 -5.31 10.56 12.75
N LYS A 75 -6.37 9.75 12.84
CA LYS A 75 -7.01 9.36 14.11
C LYS A 75 -6.29 8.20 14.80
N LEU A 76 -5.32 7.59 14.13
CA LEU A 76 -4.52 6.51 14.69
C LEU A 76 -3.57 7.03 15.75
N SER A 77 -3.33 6.23 16.78
CA SER A 77 -2.37 6.52 17.84
C SER A 77 -0.93 6.57 17.28
N TYR A 78 0.01 7.20 17.98
CA TYR A 78 1.42 7.17 17.58
C TYR A 78 1.98 5.74 17.59
N ARG A 79 1.59 4.93 18.56
CA ARG A 79 1.95 3.51 18.65
C ARG A 79 1.45 2.70 17.45
N GLN A 80 0.22 2.95 16.96
CA GLN A 80 -0.26 2.31 15.72
C GLN A 80 0.57 2.72 14.49
N TRP A 81 1.04 3.97 14.42
CA TRP A 81 1.95 4.40 13.35
C TRP A 81 3.31 3.74 13.46
N VAL A 82 3.88 3.65 14.66
CA VAL A 82 5.13 2.92 14.93
C VAL A 82 5.04 1.48 14.44
N VAL A 83 4.00 0.74 14.84
CA VAL A 83 3.78 -0.65 14.42
C VAL A 83 3.60 -0.72 12.89
N GLY A 84 2.84 0.21 12.29
CA GLY A 84 2.68 0.26 10.84
C GLY A 84 3.99 0.53 10.08
N LEU A 85 4.87 1.39 10.60
CA LEU A 85 6.19 1.64 10.03
C LEU A 85 7.10 0.42 10.17
N TYR A 86 7.09 -0.23 11.33
CA TYR A 86 7.85 -1.45 11.58
C TYR A 86 7.45 -2.56 10.60
N LEU A 87 6.15 -2.85 10.50
CA LEU A 87 5.62 -3.86 9.58
C LEU A 87 5.93 -3.51 8.12
N PHE A 88 5.88 -2.23 7.76
CA PHE A 88 6.23 -1.80 6.40
C PHE A 88 7.67 -2.17 6.04
N TRP A 89 8.61 -1.98 6.98
CA TRP A 89 10.04 -2.22 6.74
C TRP A 89 10.45 -3.68 6.86
N ILE A 90 9.87 -4.45 7.80
CA ILE A 90 10.21 -5.87 7.98
C ILE A 90 9.75 -6.72 6.78
N ASN A 91 8.68 -6.30 6.08
CA ASN A 91 8.17 -6.98 4.90
C ASN A 91 8.91 -6.51 3.64
N ASN A 92 10.02 -7.18 3.30
CA ASN A 92 10.94 -6.77 2.23
C ASN A 92 10.33 -6.70 0.81
N GLU A 93 9.37 -7.56 0.49
CA GLU A 93 8.73 -7.58 -0.84
C GLU A 93 7.57 -6.58 -0.98
N GLY A 94 7.22 -5.89 0.11
CA GLY A 94 6.04 -5.04 0.22
C GLY A 94 5.08 -5.52 1.30
N LEU A 95 4.18 -4.63 1.72
CA LEU A 95 3.19 -4.91 2.76
C LEU A 95 1.77 -4.77 2.20
N ASP A 96 1.01 -5.85 2.23
CA ASP A 96 -0.39 -5.82 1.84
C ASP A 96 -1.25 -5.01 2.82
N SER A 97 -2.23 -4.30 2.29
CA SER A 97 -3.14 -3.49 3.10
C SER A 97 -4.11 -4.32 3.95
N PHE A 98 -4.50 -5.53 3.55
CA PHE A 98 -5.30 -6.42 4.39
C PHE A 98 -4.47 -7.07 5.49
N GLN A 99 -3.20 -7.38 5.22
CA GLN A 99 -2.28 -7.80 6.28
C GLN A 99 -2.15 -6.71 7.34
N LEU A 100 -1.81 -5.47 6.94
CA LEU A 100 -1.70 -4.36 7.88
C LEU A 100 -3.03 -4.04 8.60
N MET A 101 -4.17 -4.25 7.94
CA MET A 101 -5.49 -4.13 8.55
C MET A 101 -5.65 -5.09 9.74
N ALA A 102 -5.31 -6.37 9.53
CA ALA A 102 -5.43 -7.40 10.54
C ALA A 102 -4.49 -7.13 11.72
N GLU A 103 -3.23 -6.78 11.44
CA GLU A 103 -2.21 -6.52 12.47
C GLU A 103 -2.52 -5.30 13.34
N LEU A 104 -3.08 -4.22 12.75
CA LEU A 104 -3.40 -3.00 13.49
C LEU A 104 -4.82 -2.94 14.06
N GLY A 105 -5.69 -3.90 13.70
CA GLY A 105 -7.11 -3.86 14.07
C GLY A 105 -7.88 -2.65 13.51
N VAL A 106 -7.51 -2.18 12.32
CA VAL A 106 -8.14 -1.02 11.65
C VAL A 106 -8.96 -1.46 10.44
N THR A 107 -9.56 -0.52 9.70
CA THR A 107 -10.20 -0.86 8.40
C THR A 107 -9.15 -0.96 7.29
N GLN A 108 -9.40 -1.79 6.27
CA GLN A 108 -8.49 -1.91 5.12
C GLN A 108 -8.23 -0.55 4.46
N LYS A 109 -9.26 0.31 4.36
CA LYS A 109 -9.14 1.68 3.85
C LYS A 109 -8.12 2.50 4.65
N THR A 110 -8.11 2.34 5.98
CA THR A 110 -7.18 3.04 6.87
C THR A 110 -5.76 2.52 6.73
N ALA A 111 -5.60 1.20 6.67
CA ALA A 111 -4.30 0.56 6.41
C ALA A 111 -3.73 0.94 5.04
N TRP A 112 -4.54 0.89 3.99
CA TRP A 112 -4.13 1.33 2.66
C TRP A 112 -3.71 2.81 2.66
N TYR A 113 -4.52 3.69 3.26
CA TYR A 113 -4.19 5.10 3.35
C TYR A 113 -2.90 5.35 4.14
N MET A 114 -2.67 4.63 5.24
CA MET A 114 -1.39 4.66 5.97
C MET A 114 -0.21 4.33 5.04
N THR A 115 -0.26 3.20 4.34
CA THR A 115 0.86 2.79 3.46
C THR A 115 1.10 3.76 2.30
N GLN A 116 0.05 4.38 1.73
CA GLN A 116 0.23 5.43 0.71
C GLN A 116 0.95 6.67 1.26
N ARG A 117 0.70 7.01 2.52
CA ARG A 117 1.35 8.15 3.20
C ARG A 117 2.80 7.84 3.55
N ILE A 118 3.10 6.60 3.94
CA ILE A 118 4.48 6.12 4.10
C ILE A 118 5.22 6.23 2.76
N ARG A 119 4.63 5.72 1.66
CA ARG A 119 5.20 5.83 0.30
C ARG A 119 5.43 7.27 -0.17
N LEU A 120 4.57 8.21 0.24
CA LEU A 120 4.77 9.63 -0.03
C LEU A 120 5.99 10.18 0.71
N ALA A 121 6.20 9.80 1.97
CA ALA A 121 7.37 10.21 2.74
C ALA A 121 8.68 9.80 2.06
N LEU A 122 8.65 8.63 1.41
CA LEU A 122 9.77 8.02 0.69
C LEU A 122 10.00 8.61 -0.71
N SER A 123 9.44 9.79 -1.02
CA SER A 123 9.76 10.47 -2.28
C SER A 123 11.24 10.80 -2.39
N GLN A 124 11.73 10.78 -3.63
CA GLN A 124 13.16 10.84 -3.96
C GLN A 124 13.68 12.29 -4.10
N GLU A 125 12.92 13.27 -3.61
CA GLU A 125 13.24 14.71 -3.73
C GLU A 125 14.54 15.09 -3.03
N SER A 126 14.89 14.42 -1.94
CA SER A 126 16.09 14.69 -1.15
C SER A 126 17.31 13.88 -1.58
N LEU A 127 17.20 13.01 -2.60
CA LEU A 127 18.35 12.25 -3.07
C LEU A 127 19.24 13.14 -3.94
N GLU A 128 20.52 13.14 -3.62
CA GLU A 128 21.53 13.88 -4.38
C GLU A 128 21.66 13.37 -5.82
N ARG A 129 22.28 14.19 -6.67
CA ARG A 129 22.64 13.77 -8.03
C ARG A 129 23.78 12.76 -7.96
N PHE A 130 23.73 11.76 -8.83
CA PHE A 130 24.81 10.77 -8.92
C PHE A 130 26.03 11.34 -9.64
N ALA A 131 27.20 11.19 -9.02
CA ALA A 131 28.48 11.52 -9.64
C ALA A 131 28.88 10.49 -10.71
N GLY A 132 28.33 9.27 -10.63
CA GLY A 132 28.55 8.17 -11.55
C GLY A 132 29.86 7.42 -11.27
N PRO A 133 30.15 6.35 -12.02
CA PRO A 133 29.40 5.81 -13.18
C PRO A 133 27.94 5.39 -12.89
N VAL A 134 27.01 5.65 -13.82
CA VAL A 134 25.59 5.28 -13.67
C VAL A 134 25.10 4.32 -14.75
N GLU A 135 24.30 3.33 -14.38
CA GLU A 135 23.54 2.48 -15.32
C GLU A 135 22.11 3.01 -15.41
N VAL A 136 21.58 3.14 -16.62
CA VAL A 136 20.22 3.66 -16.89
C VAL A 136 19.47 2.67 -17.76
N ASP A 137 18.24 2.35 -17.37
CA ASP A 137 17.38 1.40 -18.07
C ASP A 137 15.89 1.75 -17.86
N GLU A 138 15.01 1.20 -18.68
CA GLU A 138 13.57 1.29 -18.52
C GLU A 138 12.92 -0.07 -18.25
N SER A 139 11.99 -0.11 -17.31
CA SER A 139 11.09 -1.24 -17.12
C SER A 139 9.64 -0.87 -17.34
N PHE A 140 8.81 -1.91 -17.49
CA PHE A 140 7.40 -1.77 -17.77
C PHE A 140 6.57 -2.43 -16.68
N PHE A 141 5.61 -1.69 -16.14
CA PHE A 141 4.70 -2.16 -15.09
C PHE A 141 3.25 -1.96 -15.52
N GLY A 142 2.41 -2.96 -15.33
CA GLY A 142 1.02 -2.91 -15.77
C GLY A 142 0.43 -4.29 -16.03
N GLY A 143 -0.75 -4.32 -16.66
CA GLY A 143 -1.58 -5.51 -16.73
C GLY A 143 -0.89 -6.74 -17.32
N TRP A 144 -0.83 -7.81 -16.52
CA TRP A 144 -0.34 -9.13 -16.92
C TRP A 144 -1.27 -9.74 -17.97
N ALA A 145 -0.87 -9.63 -19.23
CA ALA A 145 -1.63 -10.11 -20.39
C ALA A 145 -1.38 -11.60 -20.72
N LYS A 146 -0.63 -12.35 -19.90
CA LYS A 146 -0.14 -13.68 -20.29
C LYS A 146 -1.27 -14.70 -20.59
N ASN A 147 -2.45 -14.55 -19.97
CA ASN A 147 -3.58 -15.50 -20.10
C ASN A 147 -4.89 -14.88 -20.66
N GLN A 148 -4.86 -13.68 -21.25
CA GLN A 148 -6.05 -13.05 -21.85
C GLN A 148 -6.06 -13.23 -23.38
N PRO A 149 -7.24 -13.27 -24.03
CA PRO A 149 -7.35 -13.19 -25.49
C PRO A 149 -6.67 -11.93 -26.05
N PHE A 150 -6.05 -12.03 -27.22
CA PHE A 150 -5.22 -10.99 -27.85
C PHE A 150 -5.85 -9.57 -27.83
N GLU A 151 -7.16 -9.47 -28.09
CA GLU A 151 -7.91 -8.21 -28.06
C GLU A 151 -7.97 -7.54 -26.68
N ARG A 152 -8.01 -8.34 -25.60
CA ARG A 152 -7.95 -7.84 -24.21
C ARG A 152 -6.51 -7.52 -23.78
N ARG A 153 -5.49 -8.14 -24.40
CA ARG A 153 -4.08 -7.82 -24.16
C ARG A 153 -3.75 -6.38 -24.59
N GLN A 154 -4.30 -5.93 -25.72
CA GLN A 154 -4.10 -4.57 -26.22
C GLN A 154 -4.71 -3.48 -25.32
N ARG A 155 -5.71 -3.83 -24.48
CA ARG A 155 -6.36 -2.89 -23.54
C ARG A 155 -5.57 -2.67 -22.25
N LEU A 156 -4.60 -3.52 -21.94
CA LEU A 156 -3.79 -3.41 -20.72
C LEU A 156 -2.54 -2.58 -21.01
N LYS A 157 -2.60 -1.29 -20.65
CA LYS A 157 -1.48 -0.37 -20.83
C LYS A 157 -0.34 -0.73 -19.89
N MET A 158 0.80 -1.13 -20.44
CA MET A 158 2.06 -1.14 -19.70
C MET A 158 2.55 0.30 -19.53
N ILE A 159 2.96 0.65 -18.32
CA ILE A 159 3.50 1.97 -17.99
C ILE A 159 5.02 1.88 -17.91
N PRO A 160 5.74 2.69 -18.70
CA PRO A 160 7.19 2.76 -18.60
C PRO A 160 7.63 3.48 -17.32
N VAL A 161 8.68 2.95 -16.72
CA VAL A 161 9.42 3.53 -15.60
C VAL A 161 10.88 3.55 -16.01
N ILE A 162 11.50 4.72 -16.02
CA ILE A 162 12.94 4.85 -16.16
C ILE A 162 13.58 4.75 -14.78
N GLY A 163 14.73 4.10 -14.69
CA GLY A 163 15.52 4.03 -13.48
C GLY A 163 17.00 4.19 -13.78
N MET A 164 17.73 4.60 -12.76
CA MET A 164 19.19 4.66 -12.79
C MET A 164 19.76 4.14 -11.48
N VAL A 165 20.94 3.53 -11.55
CA VAL A 165 21.72 3.12 -10.39
C VAL A 165 23.12 3.70 -10.48
N ASP A 166 23.59 4.28 -9.39
CA ASP A 166 24.99 4.64 -9.23
C ASP A 166 25.80 3.37 -8.94
N ARG A 167 26.78 3.06 -9.78
CA ARG A 167 27.50 1.77 -9.74
C ARG A 167 28.35 1.62 -8.50
N GLU A 168 28.83 2.72 -7.94
CA GLU A 168 29.70 2.74 -6.77
C GLU A 168 28.91 2.55 -5.47
N SER A 169 27.87 3.36 -5.26
CA SER A 169 27.06 3.31 -4.04
C SER A 169 25.95 2.25 -4.09
N GLY A 170 25.54 1.83 -5.29
CA GLY A 170 24.37 0.98 -5.50
C GLY A 170 23.05 1.66 -5.12
N LEU A 171 23.04 2.99 -5.02
CA LEU A 171 21.84 3.80 -4.81
C LEU A 171 21.07 3.94 -6.13
N VAL A 172 19.75 3.85 -6.04
CA VAL A 172 18.84 3.85 -7.17
C VAL A 172 17.95 5.08 -7.16
N ARG A 173 17.54 5.50 -8.35
CA ARG A 173 16.41 6.41 -8.57
C ARG A 173 15.49 5.82 -9.64
N ALA A 174 14.19 5.98 -9.50
CA ALA A 174 13.21 5.52 -10.49
C ALA A 174 12.00 6.45 -10.62
N GLN A 175 11.56 6.68 -11.86
CA GLN A 175 10.48 7.60 -12.18
C GLN A 175 9.54 7.01 -13.24
N VAL A 176 8.24 7.09 -12.96
CA VAL A 176 7.18 6.81 -13.93
C VAL A 176 7.20 7.89 -15.00
N ILE A 177 7.32 7.49 -16.26
CA ILE A 177 7.36 8.40 -17.40
C ILE A 177 6.14 8.22 -18.29
N ALA A 178 5.74 9.30 -18.96
CA ALA A 178 4.60 9.27 -19.88
C ALA A 178 4.96 8.66 -21.25
N ARG A 179 6.22 8.81 -21.67
CA ARG A 179 6.73 8.48 -23.00
C ARG A 179 8.23 8.23 -22.98
N ARG A 180 8.73 7.51 -23.99
CA ARG A 180 10.13 7.07 -24.15
C ARG A 180 10.82 7.80 -25.31
N ASP A 181 10.59 9.10 -25.41
CA ASP A 181 11.29 9.94 -26.38
C ASP A 181 12.64 10.41 -25.83
N LYS A 182 13.50 10.89 -26.75
CA LYS A 182 14.84 11.38 -26.43
C LYS A 182 14.81 12.45 -25.32
N GLU A 183 13.89 13.40 -25.42
CA GLU A 183 13.76 14.51 -24.48
C GLU A 183 13.47 14.00 -23.06
N THR A 184 12.51 13.08 -22.91
CA THR A 184 12.15 12.51 -21.60
C THR A 184 13.29 11.70 -21.00
N LEU A 185 13.90 10.80 -21.78
CA LEU A 185 14.92 9.88 -21.29
C LEU A 185 16.22 10.62 -20.94
N GLN A 186 16.69 11.49 -21.83
CA GLN A 186 17.90 12.27 -21.57
C GLN A 186 17.66 13.34 -20.50
N GLY A 187 16.47 13.96 -20.47
CA GLY A 187 16.09 14.88 -19.40
C GLY A 187 16.18 14.27 -18.01
N PHE A 188 15.69 13.04 -17.82
CA PHE A 188 15.84 12.30 -16.57
C PHE A 188 17.31 12.09 -16.18
N VAL A 189 18.16 11.72 -17.15
CA VAL A 189 19.60 11.55 -16.91
C VAL A 189 20.23 12.88 -16.49
N HIS A 190 19.96 13.97 -17.21
CA HIS A 190 20.50 15.30 -16.91
C HIS A 190 20.05 15.84 -15.55
N GLU A 191 18.82 15.57 -15.15
CA GLU A 191 18.26 16.08 -13.90
C GLU A 191 18.95 15.48 -12.67
N TYR A 192 19.31 14.19 -12.75
CA TYR A 192 19.70 13.41 -11.58
C TYR A 192 21.15 12.93 -11.56
N THR A 193 21.98 13.40 -12.48
CA THR A 193 23.41 13.08 -12.53
C THR A 193 24.24 14.34 -12.71
N LEU A 194 25.50 14.30 -12.28
CA LEU A 194 26.45 15.37 -12.59
C LEU A 194 26.77 15.37 -14.10
N PRO A 195 27.09 16.52 -14.71
CA PRO A 195 27.49 16.57 -16.12
C PRO A 195 28.73 15.71 -16.45
N SER A 196 29.59 15.47 -15.45
CA SER A 196 30.78 14.62 -15.54
C SER A 196 30.50 13.12 -15.40
N ALA A 197 29.26 12.72 -15.07
CA ALA A 197 28.93 11.32 -14.84
C ALA A 197 28.96 10.53 -16.16
N VAL A 198 29.68 9.41 -16.17
CA VAL A 198 29.65 8.44 -17.28
C VAL A 198 28.36 7.65 -17.22
N VAL A 199 27.63 7.59 -18.34
CA VAL A 199 26.32 6.94 -18.43
C VAL A 199 26.43 5.66 -19.24
N TYR A 200 25.91 4.57 -18.69
CA TYR A 200 25.80 3.27 -19.33
C TYR A 200 24.32 2.97 -19.63
N THR A 201 23.98 2.72 -20.89
CA THR A 201 22.62 2.31 -21.30
C THR A 201 22.67 1.12 -22.25
N ASP A 202 21.50 0.54 -22.52
CA ASP A 202 21.30 -0.33 -23.68
C ASP A 202 21.36 0.45 -25.01
N GLU A 203 21.18 -0.24 -26.14
CA GLU A 203 21.20 0.35 -27.49
C GLU A 203 19.90 1.10 -27.87
N ALA A 204 19.04 1.47 -26.91
CA ALA A 204 17.79 2.16 -27.23
C ALA A 204 18.04 3.53 -27.90
N ALA A 205 17.30 3.81 -28.96
CA ALA A 205 17.49 5.00 -29.79
C ALA A 205 17.34 6.33 -29.02
N GLY A 206 16.57 6.33 -27.92
CA GLY A 206 16.36 7.50 -27.08
C GLY A 206 17.61 8.00 -26.34
N TYR A 207 18.63 7.15 -26.16
CA TYR A 207 19.88 7.53 -25.52
C TYR A 207 20.93 8.07 -26.50
N LYS A 208 20.72 7.94 -27.81
CA LYS A 208 21.71 8.35 -28.82
C LYS A 208 21.93 9.87 -28.85
N GLY A 209 23.20 10.26 -28.93
CA GLY A 209 23.62 11.66 -29.02
C GLY A 209 23.32 12.44 -27.75
N MET A 210 23.59 11.83 -26.60
CA MET A 210 23.65 12.51 -25.31
C MET A 210 24.92 13.36 -25.24
N ASP A 211 24.86 14.52 -24.59
CA ASP A 211 25.92 15.53 -24.53
C ASP A 211 26.98 15.26 -23.44
N ARG A 212 27.34 13.98 -23.26
CA ARG A 212 28.29 13.52 -22.24
C ARG A 212 28.90 12.20 -22.62
N GLU A 213 29.82 11.72 -21.80
CA GLU A 213 30.35 10.37 -21.95
C GLU A 213 29.24 9.33 -21.75
N HIS A 214 28.88 8.68 -22.86
CA HIS A 214 27.79 7.71 -22.94
C HIS A 214 28.30 6.43 -23.60
N ILE A 215 28.18 5.33 -22.87
CA ILE A 215 28.60 4.00 -23.30
C ILE A 215 27.34 3.16 -23.52
N SER A 216 27.11 2.80 -24.78
CA SER A 216 26.00 1.92 -25.18
C SER A 216 26.48 0.47 -25.20
N ILE A 217 25.75 -0.43 -24.53
CA ILE A 217 26.13 -1.85 -24.42
C ILE A 217 25.22 -2.70 -25.30
N ASN A 218 25.81 -3.59 -26.09
CA ASN A 218 25.07 -4.51 -26.94
C ASN A 218 24.79 -5.84 -26.23
N HIS A 219 23.53 -6.07 -25.85
CA HIS A 219 23.10 -7.31 -25.18
C HIS A 219 23.01 -8.56 -26.07
N LYS A 220 23.23 -8.45 -27.39
CA LYS A 220 23.10 -9.60 -28.33
C LYS A 220 24.35 -10.50 -28.39
N GLY A 221 25.47 -10.11 -27.79
CA GLY A 221 26.75 -10.81 -27.91
C GLY A 221 27.07 -11.86 -26.84
N GLY A 222 26.23 -12.04 -25.81
CA GLY A 222 26.50 -13.00 -24.72
C GLY A 222 27.57 -12.57 -23.72
N GLU A 223 28.08 -11.34 -23.81
CA GLU A 223 28.86 -10.71 -22.75
C GLU A 223 27.90 -10.18 -21.68
N TYR A 224 28.05 -10.63 -20.43
CA TYR A 224 27.31 -10.09 -19.28
C TYR A 224 27.73 -8.63 -19.07
N GLY A 225 26.95 -7.70 -19.62
CA GLY A 225 27.29 -6.27 -19.68
C GLY A 225 27.15 -5.51 -18.34
N PRO A 226 27.71 -4.28 -18.25
CA PRO A 226 27.72 -3.45 -17.04
C PRO A 226 26.38 -2.74 -16.70
N THR A 227 25.22 -3.35 -16.97
CA THR A 227 23.86 -2.88 -16.55
C THR A 227 23.19 -3.83 -15.53
N ASN A 228 23.97 -4.75 -14.95
CA ASN A 228 23.47 -5.80 -14.07
C ASN A 228 22.78 -5.25 -12.81
N GLN A 229 23.17 -4.08 -12.32
CA GLN A 229 22.63 -3.55 -11.07
C GLN A 229 21.24 -2.96 -11.26
N ILE A 230 21.00 -2.23 -12.35
CA ILE A 230 19.67 -1.67 -12.63
C ILE A 230 18.67 -2.78 -13.01
N GLU A 231 19.13 -3.80 -13.75
CA GLU A 231 18.31 -4.99 -14.04
C GLU A 231 17.95 -5.76 -12.77
N SER A 232 18.93 -5.92 -11.85
CA SER A 232 18.69 -6.53 -10.54
C SER A 232 17.65 -5.76 -9.74
N PHE A 233 17.72 -4.42 -9.72
CA PHE A 233 16.73 -3.57 -9.06
C PHE A 233 15.32 -3.83 -9.59
N TRP A 234 15.12 -4.02 -10.90
CA TRP A 234 13.79 -4.27 -11.45
C TRP A 234 13.13 -5.57 -10.96
N SER A 235 13.91 -6.53 -10.45
CA SER A 235 13.37 -7.79 -9.95
C SER A 235 12.48 -7.60 -8.71
N ASP A 236 12.84 -6.67 -7.81
CA ASP A 236 12.11 -6.38 -6.58
C ASP A 236 10.70 -5.83 -6.81
N PRO A 237 10.50 -4.70 -7.52
CA PRO A 237 9.16 -4.20 -7.80
C PRO A 237 8.34 -5.19 -8.62
N LYS A 238 8.94 -5.91 -9.57
CA LYS A 238 8.21 -6.93 -10.36
C LYS A 238 7.68 -8.06 -9.49
N ARG A 239 8.45 -8.53 -8.50
CA ARG A 239 7.99 -9.50 -7.51
C ARG A 239 6.85 -8.92 -6.68
N GLY A 240 7.06 -7.76 -6.07
CA GLY A 240 6.06 -7.19 -5.17
C GLY A 240 4.73 -6.80 -5.84
N PHE A 241 4.75 -6.42 -7.14
CA PHE A 241 3.51 -6.25 -7.90
C PHE A 241 2.82 -7.56 -8.28
N LYS A 242 3.56 -8.67 -8.37
CA LYS A 242 2.99 -10.01 -8.52
C LYS A 242 2.39 -10.49 -7.19
N SER A 243 3.09 -10.26 -6.09
CA SER A 243 2.66 -10.50 -4.71
C SER A 243 3.60 -9.71 -3.79
N PRO A 244 3.10 -8.87 -2.86
CA PRO A 244 1.75 -8.91 -2.30
C PRO A 244 0.70 -8.08 -3.05
N TYR A 245 1.08 -7.10 -3.85
CA TYR A 245 0.11 -6.08 -4.28
C TYR A 245 -0.96 -6.60 -5.25
N ARG A 246 -0.63 -7.55 -6.14
CA ARG A 246 -1.48 -8.23 -7.15
C ARG A 246 -2.22 -7.31 -8.14
N LYS A 247 -2.91 -6.27 -7.64
CA LYS A 247 -3.62 -5.22 -8.36
C LYS A 247 -3.20 -3.87 -7.77
N PHE A 248 -2.66 -3.00 -8.60
CA PHE A 248 -2.36 -1.62 -8.24
C PHE A 248 -2.97 -0.68 -9.28
N SER A 249 -3.36 0.51 -8.82
CA SER A 249 -3.74 1.57 -9.75
C SER A 249 -2.49 2.19 -10.36
N HIS A 250 -2.50 2.35 -11.68
CA HIS A 250 -1.51 3.09 -12.44
C HIS A 250 -1.24 4.49 -11.86
N LYS A 251 -2.29 5.13 -11.32
CA LYS A 251 -2.19 6.44 -10.66
C LYS A 251 -1.19 6.46 -9.50
N HIS A 252 -1.05 5.34 -8.78
CA HIS A 252 -0.22 5.24 -7.59
C HIS A 252 1.14 4.63 -7.87
N LEU A 253 1.45 4.26 -9.13
CA LEU A 253 2.67 3.54 -9.47
C LEU A 253 3.94 4.25 -8.97
N GLN A 254 4.01 5.59 -9.03
CA GLN A 254 5.15 6.33 -8.51
C GLN A 254 5.33 6.17 -6.99
N LEU A 255 4.25 6.13 -6.22
CA LEU A 255 4.31 5.90 -4.77
C LEU A 255 4.87 4.50 -4.48
N TYR A 256 4.48 3.50 -5.26
CA TYR A 256 5.07 2.16 -5.14
C TYR A 256 6.54 2.13 -5.57
N MET A 257 6.93 2.86 -6.63
CA MET A 257 8.33 2.97 -7.04
C MET A 257 9.18 3.62 -5.94
N ASN A 258 8.69 4.68 -5.30
CA ASN A 258 9.36 5.31 -4.17
C ASN A 258 9.65 4.32 -3.03
N GLU A 259 8.72 3.40 -2.74
CA GLU A 259 8.96 2.33 -1.77
C GLU A 259 10.12 1.43 -2.17
N TYR A 260 10.16 0.90 -3.39
CA TYR A 260 11.25 -0.02 -3.78
C TYR A 260 12.60 0.69 -3.89
N VAL A 261 12.61 1.94 -4.37
CA VAL A 261 13.81 2.77 -4.33
C VAL A 261 14.30 2.92 -2.89
N ALA A 262 13.42 3.25 -1.95
CA ALA A 262 13.81 3.39 -0.55
C ALA A 262 14.25 2.06 0.09
N ARG A 263 13.60 0.94 -0.24
CA ARG A 263 14.02 -0.41 0.19
C ARG A 263 15.44 -0.71 -0.26
N ARG A 264 15.78 -0.39 -1.51
CA ARG A 264 17.14 -0.57 -2.04
C ARG A 264 18.13 0.39 -1.39
N ASN A 265 17.79 1.67 -1.27
CA ASN A 265 18.72 2.72 -0.82
C ASN A 265 18.98 2.68 0.69
N LEU A 266 17.98 2.24 1.48
CA LEU A 266 18.08 2.18 2.93
C LEU A 266 18.37 0.76 3.43
N ARG A 267 18.63 -0.22 2.55
CA ARG A 267 18.79 -1.65 2.88
C ARG A 267 19.76 -1.91 4.05
N ASP A 268 20.84 -1.13 4.09
CA ASP A 268 21.96 -1.27 5.04
C ASP A 268 21.70 -0.57 6.39
N LEU A 269 20.59 0.16 6.52
CA LEU A 269 20.21 0.82 7.77
C LEU A 269 19.46 -0.12 8.74
N PRO A 270 19.62 0.06 10.06
CA PRO A 270 18.79 -0.60 11.07
C PRO A 270 17.31 -0.29 10.90
N THR A 271 16.43 -1.19 11.35
CA THR A 271 14.96 -1.03 11.22
C THR A 271 14.47 0.29 11.83
N LEU A 272 14.98 0.67 13.00
CA LEU A 272 14.57 1.91 13.66
C LEU A 272 14.96 3.17 12.86
N GLU A 273 16.13 3.18 12.23
CA GLU A 273 16.55 4.32 11.39
C GLU A 273 15.75 4.35 10.07
N LYS A 274 15.41 3.18 9.50
CA LYS A 274 14.46 3.11 8.37
C LYS A 274 13.12 3.72 8.75
N MET A 275 12.59 3.41 9.94
CA MET A 275 11.35 4.03 10.44
C MET A 275 11.53 5.54 10.63
N ALA A 276 12.62 5.99 11.25
CA ALA A 276 12.93 7.41 11.46
C ALA A 276 13.03 8.18 10.13
N SER A 277 13.58 7.57 9.08
CA SER A 277 13.66 8.18 7.75
C SER A 277 12.29 8.58 7.19
N VAL A 278 11.24 7.79 7.45
CA VAL A 278 9.86 8.10 7.03
C VAL A 278 9.32 9.31 7.81
N VAL A 279 9.63 9.40 9.10
CA VAL A 279 9.20 10.52 9.96
C VAL A 279 9.89 11.82 9.54
N ARG A 280 11.20 11.74 9.31
CA ARG A 280 12.05 12.87 8.87
C ARG A 280 11.61 13.38 7.50
N SER A 281 11.65 12.53 6.48
CA SER A 281 11.31 12.88 5.09
C SER A 281 9.82 13.12 4.87
N GLY A 282 8.97 12.69 5.81
CA GLY A 282 7.54 12.94 5.81
C GLY A 282 7.12 14.28 6.44
N SER A 283 8.04 15.01 7.09
CA SER A 283 7.75 16.35 7.58
C SER A 283 7.49 17.32 6.41
N GLY A 284 6.45 18.15 6.51
CA GLY A 284 6.04 19.07 5.44
C GLY A 284 5.27 18.41 4.29
N LYS A 285 5.19 17.08 4.23
CA LYS A 285 4.45 16.36 3.18
C LYS A 285 3.06 15.95 3.66
N ARG A 286 2.05 16.08 2.81
CA ARG A 286 0.68 15.65 3.11
C ARG A 286 -0.01 15.20 1.82
N ILE A 287 -0.75 14.11 1.92
CA ILE A 287 -1.72 13.70 0.92
C ILE A 287 -3.02 13.35 1.63
N THR A 288 -4.15 13.74 1.06
CA THR A 288 -5.48 13.46 1.57
C THR A 288 -6.04 12.18 0.95
N TYR A 289 -6.99 11.55 1.64
CA TYR A 289 -7.69 10.40 1.08
C TYR A 289 -8.41 10.75 -0.23
N ARG A 290 -8.94 11.98 -0.36
CA ARG A 290 -9.63 12.44 -1.57
C ARG A 290 -8.66 12.50 -2.75
N GLU A 291 -7.46 13.04 -2.57
CA GLU A 291 -6.43 13.09 -3.61
C GLU A 291 -6.00 11.70 -4.06
N LEU A 292 -5.96 10.73 -3.14
CA LEU A 292 -5.66 9.34 -3.49
C LEU A 292 -6.84 8.66 -4.22
N ALA A 293 -8.08 8.83 -3.73
CA ALA A 293 -9.24 8.11 -4.25
C ALA A 293 -9.85 8.70 -5.53
N VAL A 294 -9.76 10.01 -5.75
CA VAL A 294 -10.42 10.70 -6.88
C VAL A 294 -9.46 10.82 -8.07
N GLY A 295 -9.89 10.42 -9.27
CA GLY A 295 -9.09 10.56 -10.49
C GLY A 295 -8.19 9.37 -10.83
N ASP A 296 -8.53 8.16 -10.35
CA ASP A 296 -8.05 6.97 -11.04
C ASP A 296 -8.68 6.95 -12.45
N PRO A 297 -7.89 7.02 -13.55
CA PRO A 297 -8.45 6.91 -14.91
C PRO A 297 -9.12 5.54 -15.14
N TYR A 298 -8.84 4.56 -14.27
CA TYR A 298 -9.53 3.30 -14.17
C TYR A 298 -10.10 3.15 -12.76
N PRO A 299 -11.23 3.82 -12.45
CA PRO A 299 -11.90 3.57 -11.17
C PRO A 299 -12.06 2.05 -11.00
N PRO A 300 -11.94 1.50 -9.77
CA PRO A 300 -12.36 0.13 -9.53
C PRO A 300 -13.73 0.02 -10.19
N LYS A 301 -13.90 -0.95 -11.12
CA LYS A 301 -15.15 -1.11 -11.88
C LYS A 301 -16.27 -0.75 -10.92
N GLN A 302 -17.07 0.27 -11.25
CA GLN A 302 -18.37 0.40 -10.60
C GLN A 302 -18.88 -1.02 -10.59
N LYS A 303 -19.20 -1.57 -9.41
CA LYS A 303 -19.85 -2.88 -9.35
C LYS A 303 -20.89 -2.78 -10.44
N GLU A 304 -20.73 -3.54 -11.52
CA GLU A 304 -21.83 -3.73 -12.44
C GLU A 304 -22.95 -4.07 -11.46
N GLN A 305 -24.01 -3.28 -11.49
CA GLN A 305 -25.25 -3.75 -10.95
C GLN A 305 -25.54 -4.98 -11.80
N THR A 306 -24.92 -6.11 -11.45
CA THR A 306 -25.50 -7.41 -11.65
C THR A 306 -26.85 -7.20 -11.05
N LYS A 307 -27.85 -6.99 -11.92
CA LYS A 307 -29.25 -6.98 -11.51
C LYS A 307 -29.32 -8.14 -10.54
N ARG A 308 -29.67 -7.83 -9.28
CA ARG A 308 -30.01 -8.86 -8.33
C ARG A 308 -30.96 -9.77 -9.10
N PRO A 309 -30.67 -11.08 -9.26
CA PRO A 309 -31.64 -11.95 -9.90
C PRO A 309 -32.97 -11.66 -9.20
N GLU A 310 -34.01 -11.38 -9.98
CA GLU A 310 -35.33 -11.16 -9.39
C GLU A 310 -35.59 -12.32 -8.44
N PRO A 311 -36.03 -12.03 -7.21
CA PRO A 311 -36.21 -13.09 -6.22
C PRO A 311 -37.16 -14.11 -6.83
N VAL A 312 -36.64 -15.33 -7.06
CA VAL A 312 -37.48 -16.45 -7.47
C VAL A 312 -38.39 -16.68 -6.26
N GLU A 313 -39.67 -16.34 -6.40
CA GLU A 313 -40.66 -16.63 -5.37
C GLU A 313 -40.68 -18.13 -5.15
N ASN A 314 -40.15 -18.56 -4.01
CA ASN A 314 -40.27 -19.94 -3.56
C ASN A 314 -41.70 -20.10 -2.99
N PRO A 315 -42.58 -20.91 -3.60
CA PRO A 315 -43.97 -21.08 -3.17
C PRO A 315 -44.10 -21.64 -1.74
N PHE A 316 -43.02 -22.15 -1.14
CA PHE A 316 -42.98 -22.53 0.28
C PHE A 316 -42.84 -21.31 1.21
N ILE A 317 -42.06 -20.30 0.83
CA ILE A 317 -41.79 -19.09 1.65
C ILE A 317 -43.01 -18.14 1.68
N ALA A 318 -43.83 -18.13 0.62
CA ALA A 318 -45.03 -17.30 0.52
C ALA A 318 -46.11 -17.61 1.58
N GLN A 319 -46.00 -18.75 2.27
CA GLN A 319 -47.01 -19.25 3.21
C GLN A 319 -46.82 -18.72 4.64
N PHE A 320 -45.64 -18.17 4.96
CA PHE A 320 -45.26 -17.79 6.32
C PHE A 320 -45.32 -16.27 6.52
N LYS A 321 -46.45 -15.78 7.07
CA LYS A 321 -46.64 -14.36 7.44
C LYS A 321 -45.87 -14.03 8.72
N GLY A 322 -44.63 -13.55 8.58
CA GLY A 322 -43.86 -13.05 9.74
C GLY A 322 -42.45 -12.48 9.47
N PHE A 323 -41.93 -12.59 8.25
CA PHE A 323 -40.50 -12.33 7.95
C PHE A 323 -40.14 -10.90 7.51
N ASP A 324 -40.99 -9.89 7.72
CA ASP A 324 -40.64 -8.50 7.36
C ASP A 324 -39.52 -7.91 8.24
N THR A 325 -39.29 -8.50 9.42
CA THR A 325 -38.25 -8.06 10.37
C THR A 325 -36.84 -8.52 9.96
N LEU A 326 -36.70 -9.55 9.13
CA LEU A 326 -35.41 -10.10 8.69
C LEU A 326 -34.85 -9.44 7.41
N ARG A 327 -35.67 -8.67 6.68
CA ARG A 327 -35.24 -7.94 5.47
C ARG A 327 -34.25 -6.79 5.74
N LYS A 328 -34.04 -6.38 7.00
CA LYS A 328 -33.28 -5.17 7.34
C LYS A 328 -31.83 -5.38 7.79
N VAL A 329 -31.35 -6.60 7.99
CA VAL A 329 -30.03 -6.84 8.60
C VAL A 329 -29.09 -7.54 7.63
N ILE A 330 -28.63 -6.89 6.55
CA ILE A 330 -27.41 -7.37 5.86
C ILE A 330 -26.61 -6.20 5.27
N ALA A 331 -25.59 -5.76 6.01
CA ALA A 331 -24.47 -5.00 5.49
C ALA A 331 -23.16 -5.65 5.99
N GLY A 332 -22.55 -6.49 5.14
CA GLY A 332 -21.11 -6.78 5.23
C GLY A 332 -20.64 -7.94 6.12
N VAL A 333 -21.42 -9.02 6.30
CA VAL A 333 -20.95 -10.24 6.99
C VAL A 333 -20.69 -11.35 5.99
N VAL A 334 -19.66 -12.15 6.22
CA VAL A 334 -19.33 -13.37 5.45
C VAL A 334 -20.51 -14.33 5.56
N ILE A 335 -21.05 -14.73 4.40
CA ILE A 335 -22.21 -15.62 4.31
C ILE A 335 -21.69 -17.03 4.06
N MET A 336 -22.01 -17.96 4.96
CA MET A 336 -21.70 -19.38 4.82
C MET A 336 -23.00 -20.12 4.48
N ARG A 337 -22.89 -21.24 3.76
CA ARG A 337 -24.03 -22.06 3.35
C ARG A 337 -24.25 -23.17 4.36
N TRP A 338 -25.37 -23.13 5.06
CA TRP A 338 -25.73 -24.05 6.13
C TRP A 338 -26.84 -24.97 5.68
N MET A 339 -26.79 -26.23 6.11
CA MET A 339 -27.88 -27.16 5.95
C MET A 339 -28.58 -27.31 7.30
N ILE A 340 -29.89 -27.13 7.30
CA ILE A 340 -30.75 -27.36 8.44
C ILE A 340 -31.65 -28.54 8.10
N GLN A 341 -31.75 -29.49 9.03
CA GLN A 341 -32.57 -30.69 8.85
C GLN A 341 -33.52 -30.89 10.03
N THR A 342 -34.79 -31.20 9.74
CA THR A 342 -35.77 -31.59 10.76
C THR A 342 -35.63 -33.08 11.10
N THR A 343 -36.20 -33.49 12.24
CA THR A 343 -36.22 -34.90 12.66
C THR A 343 -36.99 -35.82 11.71
N GLU A 344 -37.92 -35.27 10.92
CA GLU A 344 -38.66 -36.00 9.89
C GLU A 344 -37.91 -36.11 8.54
N GLY A 345 -36.70 -35.55 8.44
CA GLY A 345 -35.81 -35.72 7.28
C GLY A 345 -35.92 -34.62 6.22
N GLU A 346 -36.68 -33.56 6.46
CA GLU A 346 -36.74 -32.42 5.54
C GLU A 346 -35.47 -31.58 5.66
N GLN A 347 -34.83 -31.30 4.53
CA GLN A 347 -33.58 -30.54 4.45
C GLN A 347 -33.82 -29.18 3.79
N MET A 348 -33.26 -28.13 4.39
CA MET A 348 -33.22 -26.79 3.82
C MET A 348 -31.80 -26.24 3.86
N VAL A 349 -31.46 -25.41 2.87
CA VAL A 349 -30.15 -24.77 2.80
C VAL A 349 -30.32 -23.27 2.96
N ILE A 350 -29.64 -22.68 3.93
CA ILE A 350 -29.69 -21.25 4.24
C ILE A 350 -28.32 -20.60 4.15
N ASP A 351 -28.29 -19.39 3.61
CA ASP A 351 -27.06 -18.61 3.42
C ASP A 351 -27.07 -17.45 4.43
N LEU A 352 -26.48 -17.67 5.61
CA LEU A 352 -26.46 -16.70 6.72
C LEU A 352 -25.09 -16.66 7.42
N SER A 353 -24.89 -15.65 8.27
CA SER A 353 -23.81 -15.71 9.26
C SER A 353 -24.10 -16.86 10.25
N GLU A 354 -23.06 -17.47 10.83
CA GLU A 354 -23.21 -18.59 11.79
C GLU A 354 -24.18 -18.24 12.93
N LYS A 355 -24.04 -17.04 13.50
CA LYS A 355 -24.90 -16.55 14.57
C LYS A 355 -26.36 -16.43 14.14
N ASP A 356 -26.61 -15.96 12.92
CA ASP A 356 -27.97 -15.81 12.40
C ASP A 356 -28.56 -17.16 11.98
N ALA A 357 -27.75 -18.10 11.50
CA ALA A 357 -28.16 -19.47 11.19
C ALA A 357 -28.62 -20.21 12.46
N LEU A 358 -27.85 -20.13 13.54
CA LEU A 358 -28.20 -20.73 14.83
C LEU A 358 -29.47 -20.10 15.43
N LEU A 359 -29.58 -18.77 15.39
CA LEU A 359 -30.77 -18.06 15.86
C LEU A 359 -32.02 -18.41 15.04
N THR A 360 -31.86 -18.64 13.74
CA THR A 360 -32.95 -19.04 12.85
C THR A 360 -33.42 -20.47 13.17
N ALA A 361 -32.48 -21.39 13.40
CA ALA A 361 -32.80 -22.76 13.79
C ALA A 361 -33.52 -22.84 15.14
N GLU A 362 -33.09 -22.05 16.13
CA GLU A 362 -33.73 -21.99 17.44
C GLU A 362 -35.20 -21.51 17.35
N LYS A 363 -35.46 -20.48 16.54
CA LYS A 363 -36.82 -19.98 16.30
C LYS A 363 -37.70 -20.99 15.56
N LEU A 364 -37.15 -21.63 14.53
CA LEU A 364 -37.87 -22.68 13.80
C LEU A 364 -38.20 -23.86 14.72
N SER A 365 -37.28 -24.23 15.61
CA SER A 365 -37.51 -25.30 16.60
C SER A 365 -38.66 -24.97 17.55
N GLN A 366 -38.74 -23.71 18.01
CA GLN A 366 -39.84 -23.24 18.86
C GLN A 366 -41.19 -23.18 18.14
N GLU A 367 -41.21 -22.79 16.87
CA GLU A 367 -42.44 -22.66 16.09
C GLU A 367 -42.98 -24.02 15.61
N LEU A 368 -42.10 -24.95 15.25
CA LEU A 368 -42.48 -26.29 14.78
C LEU A 368 -42.67 -27.29 15.91
N GLY A 369 -42.16 -27.00 17.11
CA GLY A 369 -42.21 -27.92 18.25
C GLY A 369 -41.29 -29.14 18.08
N GLU A 370 -40.31 -29.05 17.18
CA GLU A 370 -39.36 -30.12 16.84
C GLU A 370 -37.92 -29.66 17.07
N THR A 371 -37.02 -30.62 17.26
CA THR A 371 -35.59 -30.32 17.36
C THR A 371 -35.01 -30.16 15.95
N ILE A 372 -34.27 -29.07 15.74
CA ILE A 372 -33.71 -28.73 14.44
C ILE A 372 -32.19 -28.74 14.54
N ASP A 373 -31.56 -29.61 13.75
CA ASP A 373 -30.11 -29.72 13.72
C ASP A 373 -29.51 -28.81 12.64
N VAL A 374 -28.50 -28.03 13.05
CA VAL A 374 -27.72 -27.16 12.16
C VAL A 374 -26.38 -27.82 11.89
N GLN A 375 -26.16 -28.25 10.64
CA GLN A 375 -24.87 -28.82 10.26
C GLN A 375 -23.90 -27.74 9.80
N LEU A 376 -22.65 -27.82 10.26
CA LEU A 376 -21.56 -26.97 9.80
C LEU A 376 -21.39 -27.11 8.28
N PRO A 377 -20.97 -26.04 7.57
CA PRO A 377 -20.75 -26.12 6.14
C PRO A 377 -19.72 -27.21 5.86
N SER A 378 -20.12 -28.29 5.18
CA SER A 378 -19.15 -29.20 4.62
C SER A 378 -18.34 -28.42 3.58
N VAL A 379 -17.02 -28.64 3.56
CA VAL A 379 -16.18 -28.14 2.48
C VAL A 379 -16.64 -28.85 1.22
N VAL A 380 -17.56 -28.23 0.48
CA VAL A 380 -17.91 -28.66 -0.85
C VAL A 380 -16.65 -28.43 -1.69
N GLU A 381 -15.91 -29.49 -1.95
CA GLU A 381 -14.90 -29.49 -3.01
C GLU A 381 -15.61 -29.06 -4.30
N TRP A 382 -15.24 -27.88 -4.79
CA TRP A 382 -15.68 -27.41 -6.09
C TRP A 382 -15.02 -28.29 -7.15
N SER A 383 -15.66 -29.39 -7.54
CA SER A 383 -15.39 -30.01 -8.84
C SER A 383 -15.94 -29.08 -9.91
N ALA A 384 -15.03 -28.43 -10.65
CA ALA A 384 -15.40 -27.68 -11.83
C ALA A 384 -15.86 -28.67 -12.91
N THR A 385 -17.15 -28.73 -13.17
CA THR A 385 -17.69 -29.30 -14.41
C THR A 385 -18.76 -28.40 -15.00
N GLU A 386 -18.46 -28.04 -16.26
CA GLU A 386 -19.23 -27.42 -17.37
C GLU A 386 -19.67 -25.95 -17.28
#